data_AF-A0A9D8NNZ0-F1
#
_entry.id   AF-A0A9D8NNZ0-F1
#
_cell.length_a   1.000
_cell.length_b   1.000
_cell.length_c   1.000
_cell.angle_alpha   90.00
_cell.angle_beta   90.00
_cell.angle_gamma   90.00
#
_symmetry.space_group_name_H-M   'P 1'
#
loop_
_entity.id
_entity.type
_entity.pdbx_description
1 polymer ?
#
loop_
_entity_poly.entity_id
_entity_poly.type
_entity_poly.pdbx_seq_one_letter_code
_entity_poly.pdbx_strand_id
1 'polypeptide(L)'
;MSLTIPDGSLADYIAELKPYQQNTLNALLKQNEPEKVAELYISANGPQNNVPFGGTRDTKPFWDRFKAELRKFVCDEESYAEDKKRLADETKATRALLISSISAAIGAAIGYPATVLVPAVAVMLGIVAKIGIKAYCNVA
;
A
#
# COMPACT_ATOMS: atom_id res chain seq x y z
N MET A 1 -11.61 -16.24 -1.52
CA MET A 1 -12.62 -15.21 -1.16
C MET A 1 -12.15 -13.87 -1.69
N SER A 2 -12.95 -13.19 -2.52
CA SER A 2 -12.51 -12.00 -3.25
C SER A 2 -12.58 -10.74 -2.39
N LEU A 3 -11.49 -9.97 -2.35
CA LEU A 3 -11.44 -8.63 -1.78
C LEU A 3 -12.27 -7.65 -2.63
N THR A 4 -13.08 -6.81 -2.00
CA THR A 4 -13.79 -5.70 -2.66
C THR A 4 -13.06 -4.39 -2.37
N ILE A 5 -12.66 -3.67 -3.42
CA ILE A 5 -12.01 -2.36 -3.31
C ILE A 5 -13.04 -1.29 -3.74
N PRO A 6 -13.38 -0.30 -2.89
CA PRO A 6 -14.31 0.77 -3.24
C PRO A 6 -13.84 1.56 -4.45
N ASP A 7 -14.76 1.88 -5.36
CA ASP A 7 -14.45 2.75 -6.49
C ASP A 7 -14.00 4.14 -6.00
N GLY A 8 -13.12 4.76 -6.77
CA GLY A 8 -12.59 6.09 -6.45
C GLY A 8 -11.40 6.47 -7.32
N SER A 9 -11.10 7.77 -7.33
CA SER A 9 -9.89 8.31 -7.93
C SER A 9 -8.67 8.13 -7.03
N LEU A 10 -7.47 8.40 -7.53
CA LEU A 10 -6.29 8.44 -6.65
C LEU A 10 -6.44 9.50 -5.53
N ALA A 11 -7.04 10.65 -5.84
CA ALA A 11 -7.23 11.74 -4.88
C ALA A 11 -8.17 11.33 -3.73
N ASP A 12 -9.20 10.54 -4.05
CA ASP A 12 -10.13 9.95 -3.08
C ASP A 12 -9.42 9.10 -2.02
N TYR A 13 -8.44 8.30 -2.43
CA TYR A 13 -7.66 7.45 -1.51
C TYR A 13 -6.66 8.27 -0.70
N ILE A 14 -6.07 9.31 -1.30
CA ILE A 14 -5.17 10.23 -0.61
C ILE A 14 -5.92 11.05 0.44
N ALA A 15 -7.17 11.42 0.19
CA ALA A 15 -7.98 12.22 1.11
C ALA A 15 -8.23 11.53 2.47
N GLU A 16 -8.12 10.20 2.54
CA GLU A 16 -8.22 9.42 3.79
C GLU A 16 -6.99 9.58 4.72
N LEU A 17 -5.90 10.14 4.20
CA LEU A 17 -4.63 10.27 4.91
C LEU A 17 -4.58 11.52 5.79
N LYS A 18 -3.59 11.61 6.68
CA LYS A 18 -3.37 12.83 7.47
C LYS A 18 -2.92 13.99 6.57
N PRO A 19 -3.26 15.26 6.87
CA PRO A 19 -2.93 16.40 6.01
C PRO A 19 -1.46 16.51 5.59
N TYR A 20 -0.52 16.19 6.49
CA TYR A 20 0.90 16.22 6.15
C TYR A 20 1.29 15.15 5.11
N GLN A 21 0.68 13.95 5.19
CA GLN A 21 0.92 12.86 4.24
C GLN A 21 0.36 13.25 2.87
N GLN A 22 -0.84 13.83 2.84
CA GLN A 22 -1.46 14.36 1.62
C GLN A 22 -0.56 15.40 0.95
N ASN A 23 -0.06 16.37 1.72
CA ASN A 23 0.81 17.43 1.21
C ASN A 23 2.10 16.87 0.59
N THR A 24 2.76 15.90 1.27
CA THR A 24 3.95 15.23 0.74
C THR A 24 3.63 14.47 -0.55
N LEU A 25 2.57 13.68 -0.58
CA LEU A 25 2.18 12.91 -1.77
C LEU A 25 1.82 13.82 -2.94
N ASN A 26 1.03 14.87 -2.71
CA ASN A 26 0.64 15.83 -3.74
C ASN A 26 1.85 16.58 -4.30
N ALA A 27 2.88 16.86 -3.49
CA ALA A 27 4.12 17.45 -3.98
C ALA A 27 4.89 16.48 -4.90
N LEU A 28 4.96 15.20 -4.54
CA LEU A 28 5.63 14.17 -5.33
C LEU A 28 4.89 13.84 -6.64
N LEU A 29 3.55 13.82 -6.62
CA LEU A 29 2.69 13.55 -7.78
C LEU A 29 2.78 14.60 -8.88
N LYS A 30 3.30 15.81 -8.58
CA LYS A 30 3.54 16.85 -9.61
C LYS A 30 4.63 16.46 -10.60
N GLN A 31 5.52 15.54 -10.22
CA GLN A 31 6.75 15.24 -10.96
C GLN A 31 6.94 13.74 -11.23
N ASN A 32 6.12 12.88 -10.64
CA ASN A 32 6.31 11.44 -10.67
C ASN A 32 4.96 10.73 -10.84
N GLU A 33 5.01 9.58 -11.50
CA GLU A 33 3.86 8.69 -11.62
C GLU A 33 3.44 8.12 -10.25
N PRO A 34 2.15 7.80 -10.04
CA PRO A 34 1.63 7.37 -8.74
C PRO A 34 2.40 6.21 -8.08
N GLU A 35 2.74 5.17 -8.85
CA GLU A 35 3.52 4.04 -8.31
C GLU A 35 4.91 4.50 -7.84
N LYS A 36 5.57 5.36 -8.61
CA LYS A 36 6.87 5.92 -8.24
C LYS A 36 6.77 6.77 -6.98
N VAL A 37 5.68 7.51 -6.81
CA VAL A 37 5.41 8.28 -5.58
C VAL A 37 5.29 7.37 -4.37
N ALA A 38 4.58 6.24 -4.48
CA ALA A 38 4.46 5.26 -3.40
C ALA A 38 5.85 4.71 -3.00
N GLU A 39 6.66 4.34 -3.99
CA GLU A 39 8.05 3.88 -3.77
C GLU A 39 8.90 4.93 -3.06
N LEU A 40 8.90 6.17 -3.56
CA LEU A 40 9.67 7.28 -2.99
C LEU A 40 9.23 7.56 -1.55
N TYR A 41 7.93 7.53 -1.27
CA TYR A 41 7.39 7.83 0.05
C TYR A 41 7.91 6.84 1.10
N ILE A 42 7.80 5.53 0.84
CA ILE A 42 8.20 4.52 1.83
C ILE A 42 9.71 4.31 1.87
N SER A 43 10.43 4.61 0.78
CA SER A 43 11.89 4.60 0.76
C SER A 43 12.47 5.77 1.57
N ALA A 44 11.85 6.95 1.49
CA ALA A 44 12.29 8.13 2.25
C ALA A 44 11.96 8.05 3.75
N ASN A 45 10.86 7.36 4.10
CA ASN A 45 10.41 7.18 5.48
C ASN A 45 10.75 5.79 6.05
N GLY A 46 11.55 5.00 5.30
CA GLY A 46 12.07 3.67 5.62
C GLY A 46 12.60 3.54 7.06
N PRO A 47 12.72 2.32 7.62
CA PRO A 47 13.28 2.16 8.95
C PRO A 47 14.72 2.69 8.92
N GLN A 48 15.02 3.68 9.75
CA GLN A 48 16.39 4.20 9.85
C GLN A 48 17.35 3.21 10.51
N ASN A 49 16.82 2.15 11.16
CA ASN A 49 17.51 1.36 12.18
C ASN A 49 17.96 -0.05 11.77
N ASN A 50 17.75 -0.48 10.53
CA ASN A 50 18.41 -1.65 9.96
C ASN A 50 19.59 -1.18 9.11
N VAL A 51 20.61 -0.65 9.79
CA VAL A 51 21.96 -0.57 9.21
C VAL A 51 22.47 -2.01 9.11
N PRO A 52 22.77 -2.55 7.91
CA PRO A 52 23.49 -3.80 7.85
C PRO A 52 24.88 -3.54 8.43
N PHE A 53 25.37 -4.41 9.32
CA PHE A 53 26.80 -4.47 9.59
C PHE A 53 27.52 -4.70 8.24
N GLY A 54 28.15 -3.66 7.70
CA GLY A 54 28.94 -3.70 6.46
C GLY A 54 28.21 -3.51 5.12
N GLY A 55 26.97 -2.97 5.05
CA GLY A 55 26.21 -2.90 3.79
C GLY A 55 25.54 -1.56 3.46
N THR A 56 25.49 -1.22 2.17
CA THR A 56 24.86 -0.02 1.58
C THR A 56 23.36 0.07 1.93
N ARG A 57 22.84 1.29 2.14
CA ARG A 57 21.40 1.58 2.26
C ARG A 57 20.69 1.39 0.91
N ASP A 58 20.42 0.15 0.52
CA ASP A 58 19.55 -0.14 -0.62
C ASP A 58 18.10 -0.30 -0.14
N THR A 59 17.22 0.62 -0.54
CA THR A 59 15.78 0.58 -0.23
C THR A 59 14.98 -0.21 -1.27
N LYS A 60 15.58 -0.59 -2.42
CA LYS A 60 14.90 -1.40 -3.44
C LYS A 60 14.39 -2.74 -2.92
N PRO A 61 15.15 -3.52 -2.12
CA PRO A 61 14.65 -4.78 -1.55
C PRO A 61 13.39 -4.58 -0.72
N PHE A 62 13.21 -3.41 -0.12
CA PHE A 62 12.04 -3.10 0.68
C PHE A 62 10.81 -2.79 -0.18
N TRP A 63 10.96 -1.96 -1.22
CA TRP A 63 9.87 -1.70 -2.19
C TRP A 63 9.38 -2.98 -2.87
N ASP A 64 10.31 -3.84 -3.28
CA ASP A 64 9.96 -5.10 -3.95
C ASP A 64 9.24 -6.07 -3.00
N ARG A 65 9.66 -6.15 -1.74
CA ARG A 65 8.94 -6.93 -0.71
C ARG A 65 7.55 -6.37 -0.42
N PHE A 66 7.41 -5.05 -0.32
CA PHE A 66 6.12 -4.40 -0.15
C PHE A 66 5.17 -4.72 -1.32
N LYS A 67 5.63 -4.54 -2.57
CA LYS A 67 4.83 -4.86 -3.76
C LYS A 67 4.44 -6.34 -3.81
N ALA A 68 5.38 -7.24 -3.47
CA ALA A 68 5.11 -8.67 -3.45
C ALA A 68 4.01 -9.03 -2.44
N GLU A 69 4.08 -8.48 -1.22
CA GLU A 69 3.04 -8.70 -0.21
C GLU A 69 1.71 -8.03 -0.57
N LEU A 70 1.75 -6.82 -1.13
CA LEU A 70 0.53 -6.16 -1.62
C LEU A 70 -0.12 -6.97 -2.74
N ARG A 71 0.66 -7.57 -3.64
CA ARG A 71 0.14 -8.44 -4.69
C ARG A 71 -0.47 -9.71 -4.10
N LYS A 72 0.18 -10.37 -3.14
CA LYS A 72 -0.42 -11.51 -2.43
C LYS A 72 -1.73 -11.12 -1.75
N PHE A 73 -1.78 -9.93 -1.14
CA PHE A 73 -3.00 -9.44 -0.52
C PHE A 73 -4.10 -9.19 -1.56
N VAL A 74 -3.81 -8.56 -2.69
CA VAL A 74 -4.85 -8.16 -3.66
C VAL A 74 -5.25 -9.31 -4.61
N CYS A 75 -4.31 -10.16 -5.02
CA CYS A 75 -4.46 -11.06 -6.16
C CYS A 75 -4.53 -12.55 -5.82
N ASP A 76 -3.92 -12.99 -4.73
CA ASP A 76 -3.98 -14.39 -4.31
C ASP A 76 -5.18 -14.60 -3.39
N GLU A 77 -6.00 -15.62 -3.61
CA GLU A 77 -7.18 -15.87 -2.77
C GLU A 77 -6.86 -16.51 -1.41
N GLU A 78 -5.74 -17.22 -1.29
CA GLU A 78 -5.38 -17.98 -0.09
C GLU A 78 -4.59 -17.11 0.90
N SER A 79 -3.69 -16.27 0.37
CA SER A 79 -2.92 -15.34 1.20
C SER A 79 -3.84 -14.35 1.92
N TYR A 80 -3.58 -14.09 3.21
CA TYR A 80 -4.34 -13.13 4.03
C TYR A 80 -5.85 -13.45 4.12
N ALA A 81 -6.25 -14.72 4.01
CA ALA A 81 -7.66 -15.12 4.03
C ALA A 81 -8.44 -14.59 5.25
N GLU A 82 -7.84 -14.63 6.44
CA GLU A 82 -8.44 -14.11 7.67
C GLU A 82 -8.64 -12.59 7.64
N ASP A 83 -7.65 -11.85 7.14
CA ASP A 83 -7.76 -10.38 7.02
C ASP A 83 -8.80 -9.99 5.97
N LYS A 84 -8.86 -10.71 4.85
CA LYS A 84 -9.89 -10.52 3.81
C LYS A 84 -11.28 -10.84 4.31
N LYS A 85 -11.42 -11.89 5.12
CA LYS A 85 -12.70 -12.26 5.73
C LYS A 85 -13.20 -11.15 6.64
N ARG A 86 -12.34 -10.61 7.53
CA ARG A 86 -12.69 -9.47 8.39
C ARG A 86 -13.13 -8.25 7.56
N LEU A 87 -12.44 -7.98 6.46
CA LEU A 87 -12.79 -6.88 5.55
C LEU A 87 -14.10 -7.14 4.78
N ALA A 88 -14.45 -8.39 4.51
CA ALA A 88 -15.68 -8.76 3.83
C ALA A 88 -16.91 -8.78 4.76
N ASP A 89 -16.72 -9.09 6.04
CA ASP A 89 -17.77 -9.07 7.06
C ASP A 89 -18.27 -7.63 7.35
N GLU A 90 -17.46 -6.63 7.02
CA GLU A 90 -17.82 -5.21 7.04
C GLU A 90 -18.65 -4.86 5.81
N THR A 91 -19.98 -4.72 5.97
CA THR A 91 -20.97 -4.52 4.89
C THR A 91 -20.63 -3.36 3.92
N LYS A 92 -19.78 -2.43 4.34
CA LYS A 92 -19.13 -1.41 3.50
C LYS A 92 -17.75 -1.08 4.06
N ALA A 93 -16.76 -1.94 3.82
CA ALA A 93 -15.37 -1.61 4.13
C ALA A 93 -15.00 -0.23 3.56
N THR A 94 -14.71 0.73 4.43
CA THR A 94 -14.33 2.08 4.02
C THR A 94 -12.92 2.07 3.42
N ARG A 95 -12.59 3.08 2.62
CA ARG A 95 -11.22 3.25 2.08
C ARG A 95 -10.21 3.30 3.23
N ALA A 96 -10.51 4.06 4.29
CA ALA A 96 -9.68 4.13 5.50
C ALA A 96 -9.47 2.76 6.17
N LEU A 97 -10.53 1.94 6.30
CA LEU A 97 -10.42 0.60 6.86
C LEU A 97 -9.52 -0.29 6.01
N LEU A 98 -9.71 -0.30 4.69
CA LEU A 98 -8.85 -1.07 3.79
C LEU A 98 -7.40 -0.63 3.86
N ILE A 99 -7.14 0.68 3.79
CA ILE A 99 -5.78 1.24 3.86
C ILE A 99 -5.11 0.81 5.17
N SER A 100 -5.81 0.94 6.30
CA SER A 100 -5.24 0.61 7.62
C SER A 100 -5.03 -0.89 7.81
N SER A 101 -6.01 -1.73 7.49
CA SER A 101 -5.92 -3.19 7.62
C SER A 101 -4.83 -3.78 6.72
N ILE A 102 -4.75 -3.35 5.46
CA ILE A 102 -3.73 -3.83 4.53
C ILE A 102 -2.34 -3.38 4.98
N SER A 103 -2.20 -2.14 5.43
CA SER A 103 -0.93 -1.64 5.97
C SER A 103 -0.48 -2.41 7.22
N ALA A 104 -1.42 -2.77 8.09
CA ALA A 104 -1.14 -3.58 9.28
C ALA A 104 -0.70 -4.99 8.91
N ALA A 105 -1.43 -5.66 8.01
CA ALA A 105 -1.15 -7.02 7.57
C ALA A 105 0.22 -7.11 6.85
N ILE A 106 0.47 -6.23 5.88
CA ILE A 106 1.74 -6.19 5.16
C ILE A 106 2.88 -5.79 6.09
N GLY A 107 2.66 -4.80 6.97
CA GLY A 107 3.65 -4.37 7.96
C GLY A 107 4.08 -5.51 8.87
N ALA A 108 3.14 -6.33 9.35
CA ALA A 108 3.43 -7.52 10.14
C ALA A 108 4.23 -8.57 9.32
N ALA A 109 3.92 -8.76 8.05
CA ALA A 109 4.59 -9.73 7.18
C ALA A 109 6.05 -9.34 6.83
N ILE A 110 6.32 -8.05 6.61
CA ILE A 110 7.67 -7.58 6.20
C ILE A 110 8.49 -7.01 7.36
N GLY A 111 7.95 -6.98 8.58
CA GLY A 111 8.64 -6.47 9.77
C GLY A 111 8.76 -4.94 9.79
N TYR A 112 7.71 -4.23 9.36
CA TYR A 112 7.75 -2.79 9.15
C TYR A 112 6.53 -2.06 9.74
N PRO A 113 6.68 -0.84 10.30
CA PRO A 113 5.57 -0.12 10.90
C PRO A 113 4.48 0.20 9.88
N ALA A 114 3.27 -0.25 10.16
CA ALA A 114 2.08 0.02 9.34
C ALA A 114 1.88 1.52 9.06
N THR A 115 2.20 2.37 10.03
CA THR A 115 2.07 3.84 9.93
C THR A 115 2.88 4.45 8.78
N VAL A 116 3.99 3.81 8.38
CA VAL A 116 4.78 4.27 7.25
C VAL A 116 4.25 3.71 5.92
N LEU A 117 3.65 2.51 5.94
CA LEU A 117 3.06 1.89 4.75
C LEU A 117 1.76 2.53 4.30
N VAL A 118 0.98 3.09 5.24
CA VAL A 118 -0.34 3.69 5.00
C VAL A 118 -0.39 4.56 3.73
N PRO A 119 0.52 5.52 3.50
CA PRO A 119 0.47 6.37 2.32
C PRO A 119 0.78 5.64 1.00
N ALA A 120 1.71 4.67 1.00
CA ALA A 120 1.95 3.85 -0.19
C ALA A 120 0.79 2.91 -0.48
N VAL A 121 0.20 2.29 0.56
CA VAL A 121 -0.99 1.45 0.40
C VAL A 121 -2.14 2.26 -0.18
N ALA A 122 -2.39 3.47 0.33
CA ALA A 122 -3.43 4.35 -0.21
C ALA A 122 -3.21 4.67 -1.69
N VAL A 123 -1.99 5.04 -2.08
CA VAL A 123 -1.67 5.33 -3.48
C VAL A 123 -1.85 4.10 -4.35
N MET A 124 -1.32 2.94 -3.94
CA MET A 124 -1.44 1.70 -4.70
C MET A 124 -2.89 1.24 -4.81
N LEU A 125 -3.68 1.29 -3.74
CA LEU A 125 -5.11 0.97 -3.79
C LEU A 125 -5.87 1.94 -4.70
N GLY A 126 -5.50 3.22 -4.75
CA GLY A 126 -6.06 4.18 -5.71
C GLY A 126 -5.73 3.81 -7.16
N ILE A 127 -4.54 3.28 -7.44
CA ILE A 127 -4.18 2.73 -8.76
C ILE A 127 -5.05 1.51 -9.06
N VAL A 128 -5.13 0.56 -8.13
CA VAL A 128 -5.94 -0.66 -8.27
C VAL A 128 -7.41 -0.35 -8.48
N ALA A 129 -7.97 0.63 -7.76
CA ALA A 129 -9.36 1.08 -7.93
C ALA A 129 -9.59 1.67 -9.33
N LYS A 130 -8.60 2.40 -9.88
CA LYS A 130 -8.69 3.00 -11.21
C LYS A 130 -8.61 1.96 -12.35
N ILE A 131 -7.74 0.96 -12.25
CA ILE A 131 -7.53 -0.04 -13.32
C ILE A 131 -8.35 -1.33 -13.11
N GLY A 132 -8.82 -1.57 -11.89
CA GLY A 132 -9.50 -2.78 -11.46
C GLY A 132 -8.54 -3.89 -10.99
N ILE A 133 -9.00 -4.69 -10.03
CA ILE A 133 -8.25 -5.81 -9.44
C ILE A 133 -7.74 -6.78 -10.53
N LYS A 134 -8.61 -7.18 -11.47
CA LYS A 134 -8.25 -8.12 -12.54
C LYS A 134 -7.10 -7.60 -13.41
N ALA A 135 -7.12 -6.31 -13.77
CA ALA A 135 -6.05 -5.72 -14.57
C ALA A 135 -4.75 -5.66 -13.77
N TYR A 136 -4.82 -5.20 -12.52
CA TYR A 136 -3.66 -5.16 -11.64
C TYR A 136 -2.98 -6.52 -11.48
N CYS A 137 -3.77 -7.59 -11.30
CA CYS A 137 -3.24 -8.94 -11.10
C CYS A 137 -2.64 -9.57 -12.36
N ASN A 138 -3.05 -9.12 -13.55
CA ASN A 138 -2.60 -9.64 -14.84
C ASN A 138 -1.42 -8.88 -15.45
N VAL A 139 -1.16 -7.63 -15.04
CA VAL A 139 -0.15 -6.74 -15.66
C VAL A 139 1.19 -6.76 -14.91
N ALA A 140 1.21 -7.24 -13.66
CA ALA A 140 2.37 -7.20 -12.77
C ALA A 140 3.24 -8.47 -12.80
#